data_AF-A0A731USR8-F1
#
_entry.id   AF-A0A731USR8-F1
#
_cell.length_a   1.000
_cell.length_b   1.000
_cell.length_c   1.000
_cell.angle_alpha   90.00
_cell.angle_beta   90.00
_cell.angle_gamma   90.00
#
_symmetry.space_group_name_H-M   'P 1'
#
loop_
_entity.id
_entity.type
_entity.pdbx_description
1 polymer ?
#
loop_
_entity_poly.entity_id
_entity_poly.type
_entity_poly.pdbx_seq_one_letter_code
_entity_poly.pdbx_strand_id
1 'polypeptide(L)' 'SGAIILSPYICSGAVIGAGAVVVKPIENKGIYAGNPARLLRIL' A
#
# COMPACT_ATOMS: atom_id res chain seq x y z
N SER A 1 11.89 3.52 -7.95
CA SER A 1 10.42 3.65 -7.90
C SER A 1 9.80 2.52 -8.71
N GLY A 2 8.50 2.26 -8.54
CA GLY A 2 7.77 1.14 -9.14
C GLY A 2 6.97 0.42 -8.07
N ALA A 3 5.64 0.39 -8.18
CA ALA A 3 4.75 -0.35 -7.32
C ALA A 3 3.69 -1.03 -8.19
N ILE A 4 3.29 -2.24 -7.83
CA ILE A 4 2.26 -2.98 -8.56
C ILE A 4 0.98 -2.90 -7.73
N ILE A 5 -0.08 -2.35 -8.32
CA ILE A 5 -1.39 -2.21 -7.67
C ILE A 5 -2.36 -3.20 -8.31
N LEU A 6 -2.67 -4.28 -7.58
CA LEU A 6 -3.69 -5.28 -7.91
C LEU A 6 -4.91 -5.14 -6.97
N SER A 7 -5.11 -3.95 -6.42
CA SER A 7 -6.20 -3.64 -5.50
C SER A 7 -7.25 -2.75 -6.19
N PRO A 8 -8.55 -2.98 -5.95
CA PRO A 8 -9.61 -2.11 -6.47
C PRO A 8 -9.65 -0.74 -5.78
N TYR A 9 -9.03 -0.61 -4.61
CA TYR A 9 -9.15 0.59 -3.79
C TYR A 9 -7.93 0.84 -2.89
N ILE A 10 -7.54 2.11 -2.77
CA ILE A 10 -6.56 2.63 -1.82
C ILE A 10 -7.12 3.94 -1.27
N CYS A 11 -7.20 4.07 0.06
CA CYS A 11 -7.70 5.26 0.71
C CYS A 11 -6.75 6.46 0.51
N SER A 12 -7.34 7.66 0.54
CA SER A 12 -6.57 8.90 0.38
C SER A 12 -5.57 9.10 1.51
N GLY A 13 -4.37 9.53 1.18
CA GLY A 13 -3.30 9.80 2.14
C GLY A 13 -2.50 8.57 2.60
N ALA A 14 -2.78 7.37 2.06
CA ALA A 14 -1.90 6.22 2.22
C ALA A 14 -0.60 6.40 1.41
N VAL A 15 0.52 5.92 1.95
CA VAL A 15 1.84 5.96 1.30
C VAL A 15 2.23 4.55 0.91
N ILE A 16 2.53 4.33 -0.37
CA ILE A 16 2.97 3.04 -0.90
C ILE A 16 4.48 3.08 -1.16
N GLY A 17 5.22 2.21 -0.49
CA GLY A 17 6.67 2.09 -0.62
C GLY A 17 7.09 1.63 -2.02
N ALA A 18 8.29 2.00 -2.44
CA ALA A 18 8.86 1.50 -3.68
C ALA A 18 9.01 -0.03 -3.64
N GLY A 19 8.73 -0.68 -4.77
CA GLY A 19 8.73 -2.14 -4.93
C GLY A 19 7.52 -2.85 -4.33
N ALA A 20 6.57 -2.13 -3.71
CA ALA A 20 5.43 -2.76 -3.07
C ALA A 20 4.47 -3.39 -4.10
N VAL A 21 3.89 -4.53 -3.74
CA VAL A 21 2.85 -5.22 -4.51
C VAL A 21 1.58 -5.24 -3.66
N VAL A 22 0.66 -4.34 -3.97
CA VAL A 22 -0.59 -4.14 -3.25
C VAL A 22 -1.64 -5.10 -3.82
N VAL A 23 -1.88 -6.21 -3.11
CA VAL A 23 -2.82 -7.28 -3.51
C VAL A 23 -4.16 -7.23 -2.78
N LYS A 24 -4.34 -6.29 -1.84
CA LYS A 24 -5.55 -6.12 -1.03
C LYS A 24 -5.95 -4.64 -0.94
N PRO A 25 -7.25 -4.34 -0.76
CA PRO A 25 -7.72 -2.99 -0.45
C PRO A 25 -6.98 -2.37 0.73
N ILE A 26 -6.65 -1.09 0.60
CA ILE A 26 -6.10 -0.27 1.70
C ILE A 26 -7.19 0.67 2.16
N GLU A 27 -7.79 0.37 3.30
CA GLU A 27 -8.89 1.16 3.89
C GLU A 27 -8.37 2.13 4.96
N ASN A 28 -7.26 1.79 5.61
CA ASN A 28 -6.67 2.57 6.68
C ASN A 28 -5.51 3.41 6.16
N LYS A 29 -5.46 4.67 6.57
CA LYS A 29 -4.36 5.55 6.21
C LYS A 29 -3.07 5.09 6.90
N GLY A 30 -2.00 4.93 6.14
CA GLY A 30 -0.73 4.43 6.65
C GLY A 30 0.34 4.30 5.58
N ILE A 31 1.52 3.87 6.01
CA ILE A 31 2.66 3.54 5.15
C ILE A 31 2.65 2.03 4.92
N TYR A 32 2.60 1.60 3.65
CA TYR A 32 2.54 0.20 3.25
C TYR A 32 3.72 -0.15 2.37
N ALA A 33 4.38 -1.29 2.60
CA ALA A 33 5.45 -1.76 1.73
C ALA A 33 5.57 -3.29 1.71
N GLY A 34 6.35 -3.82 0.75
CA GLY A 34 6.63 -5.25 0.59
C GLY A 34 5.79 -5.93 -0.49
N ASN A 35 6.09 -7.21 -0.72
CA ASN A 35 5.34 -8.09 -1.61
C ASN A 35 4.99 -9.38 -0.83
N PRO A 36 3.73 -9.56 -0.38
CA PRO A 36 2.62 -8.61 -0.50
C PRO A 36 2.79 -7.38 0.42
N ALA A 37 2.20 -6.25 0.03
CA ALA A 37 2.28 -5.00 0.78
C ALA A 37 1.59 -5.13 2.16
N ARG A 38 2.27 -4.70 3.22
CA ARG A 38 1.76 -4.71 4.61
C ARG A 38 1.93 -3.34 5.26
N LEU A 39 1.07 -3.02 6.23
CA LEU A 39 1.14 -1.80 7.02
C LEU A 39 2.43 -1.81 7.85
N LEU A 40 3.27 -0.78 7.66
CA LEU A 40 4.47 -0.53 8.44
C LEU A 40 4.22 0.53 9.54
N ARG A 41 3.38 1.54 9.25
CA ARG A 41 3.11 2.66 10.17
C ARG A 41 1.75 3.29 9.91
N ILE A 42 1.03 3.64 10.98
CA ILE A 42 -0.26 4.37 10.93
C ILE A 42 -0.02 5.88 10.72
N LEU A 43 -0.89 6.57 9.96
CA LEU A 43 -0.80 7.99 9.58
C LEU A 43 -2.14 8.74 9.69
#